data_AF-A0A6P0Z4V8-F1
#
_entry.id   AF-A0A6P0Z4V8-F1
#
_cell.length_a   1.000
_cell.length_b   1.000
_cell.length_c   1.000
_cell.angle_alpha   90.00
_cell.angle_beta   90.00
_cell.angle_gamma   90.00
#
_symmetry.space_group_name_H-M   'P 1'
#
loop_
_entity.id
_entity.type
_entity.pdbx_description
1 polymer ?
#
loop_
_entity_poly.entity_id
_entity_poly.type
_entity_poly.pdbx_seq_one_letter_code
_entity_poly.pdbx_strand_id
1 'polypeptide(L)'
;MSPIDSMLYLFSSSYGSIEDWFDWQWYYLPVGASTLGFVGFVILNYALWTYWIWQGLQRCFRNPNTTILSKRQSYLLIACFEGVILGCALQEEISYSSHWAFEHLFYLTAFSTILIFGLIATLSPSRQTLLDWARFRRERVSNPQGFRKSTMVPDLIWGEKSPAVVAMAINIVIVAIPLVTWSLFGPFDSDEKTQMLFCVAFFVSLMMIYATITQIMLMMRTSKRSVWATGTIVAAVLLPPTILGVLGIDPYHNTIPWLFSTFPWAAIESAAINTMFMALLAQLSVLTLLNLQLRRQLRIAGESASKALLEGRRSLPTG
;
A
#
# COMPACT_ATOMS: atom_id res chain seq x y z
N MET A 1 19.19 15.58 10.86
CA MET A 1 17.88 15.64 11.58
C MET A 1 17.10 14.36 11.29
N SER A 2 16.23 13.86 12.18
CA SER A 2 15.42 12.69 11.81
C SER A 2 14.37 13.07 10.74
N PRO A 3 13.94 12.14 9.88
CA PRO A 3 12.84 12.36 8.93
C PRO A 3 11.52 12.70 9.62
N ILE A 4 11.31 12.19 10.85
CA ILE A 4 10.16 12.59 11.68
C ILE A 4 10.29 14.03 12.10
N ASP A 5 11.46 14.50 12.53
CA ASP A 5 11.64 15.90 12.86
C ASP A 5 11.37 16.74 11.61
N SER A 6 11.94 16.38 10.45
CA SER A 6 11.71 17.05 9.16
C SER A 6 10.22 17.08 8.74
N MET A 7 9.47 16.00 9.01
CA MET A 7 8.02 15.94 8.79
C MET A 7 7.23 16.73 9.83
N LEU A 8 7.57 16.63 11.11
CA LEU A 8 6.96 17.40 12.18
C LEU A 8 7.25 18.89 11.99
N TYR A 9 8.42 19.28 11.45
CA TYR A 9 8.77 20.63 11.02
C TYR A 9 7.85 21.14 9.89
N LEU A 10 7.32 20.25 9.05
CA LEU A 10 6.33 20.58 8.01
C LEU A 10 4.89 20.72 8.54
N PHE A 11 4.56 20.10 9.68
CA PHE A 11 3.19 20.02 10.22
C PHE A 11 2.97 20.70 11.59
N SER A 12 4.03 21.09 12.30
CA SER A 12 4.01 21.64 13.66
C SER A 12 4.98 22.81 13.79
N SER A 13 4.46 24.00 14.13
CA SER A 13 5.25 25.21 14.36
C SER A 13 5.90 25.28 15.75
N SER A 14 5.93 24.18 16.52
CA SER A 14 6.08 24.23 17.98
C SER A 14 7.26 23.45 18.57
N TYR A 15 8.17 22.90 17.77
CA TYR A 15 9.34 22.18 18.28
C TYR A 15 10.65 22.74 17.68
N GLY A 16 11.61 23.07 18.54
CA GLY A 16 13.00 23.41 18.18
C GLY A 16 13.27 24.89 17.91
N SER A 17 14.34 25.41 18.51
CA SER A 17 14.89 26.76 18.32
C SER A 17 15.02 27.12 16.83
N ILE A 18 14.65 28.35 16.48
CA ILE A 18 14.67 28.92 15.12
C ILE A 18 16.04 28.77 14.41
N GLU A 19 17.12 28.54 15.16
CA GLU A 19 18.47 28.35 14.62
C GLU A 19 18.65 27.03 13.85
N ASP A 20 17.93 25.96 14.18
CA ASP A 20 17.99 24.67 13.47
C ASP A 20 17.29 24.72 12.09
N TRP A 21 16.60 25.82 11.76
CA TRP A 21 15.82 25.98 10.53
C TRP A 21 16.71 26.27 9.32
N PHE A 22 17.89 26.84 9.53
CA PHE A 22 18.76 27.33 8.46
C PHE A 22 19.56 26.22 7.76
N ASP A 23 19.75 25.08 8.42
CA ASP A 23 20.56 23.97 7.91
C ASP A 23 19.72 22.87 7.23
N TRP A 24 18.40 23.01 7.18
CA TRP A 24 17.53 22.00 6.58
C TRP A 24 17.64 21.95 5.05
N GLN A 25 17.82 20.73 4.54
CA GLN A 25 17.97 20.44 3.11
C GLN A 25 16.88 19.48 2.61
N TRP A 26 16.42 19.71 1.38
CA TRP A 26 15.51 18.83 0.65
C TRP A 26 16.16 18.41 -0.67
N TYR A 27 16.48 17.11 -0.85
CA TYR A 27 17.30 16.64 -2.00
C TYR A 27 18.62 17.42 -2.14
N TYR A 28 19.36 17.63 -1.04
CA TYR A 28 20.58 18.44 -1.01
C TYR A 28 20.38 19.93 -1.36
N LEU A 29 19.15 20.39 -1.63
CA LEU A 29 18.85 21.81 -1.79
C LEU A 29 18.67 22.45 -0.41
N PRO A 30 19.44 23.49 -0.05
CA PRO A 30 19.32 24.16 1.24
C PRO A 30 18.09 25.08 1.26
N VAL A 31 16.91 24.47 1.32
CA VAL A 31 15.62 25.17 1.35
C VAL A 31 15.46 25.97 2.65
N GLY A 32 16.04 25.48 3.75
CA GLY A 32 16.06 26.14 5.06
C GLY A 32 16.94 27.40 5.13
N ALA A 33 17.95 27.53 4.28
CA ALA A 33 18.94 28.62 4.35
C ALA A 33 18.35 30.01 4.11
N SER A 34 17.13 30.10 3.56
CA SER A 34 16.41 31.37 3.44
C SER A 34 14.98 31.23 3.97
N THR A 35 14.51 32.22 4.74
CA THR A 35 13.13 32.25 5.24
C THR A 35 12.11 32.20 4.09
N LEU A 36 12.42 32.83 2.96
CA LEU A 36 11.56 32.82 1.78
C LEU A 36 11.53 31.43 1.11
N GLY A 37 12.66 30.72 1.06
CA GLY A 37 12.73 29.34 0.57
C GLY A 37 11.91 28.39 1.43
N PHE A 38 12.08 28.47 2.75
CA PHE A 38 11.32 27.67 3.71
C PHE A 38 9.81 27.93 3.64
N VAL A 39 9.39 29.20 3.72
CA VAL A 39 7.96 29.58 3.63
C VAL A 39 7.37 29.17 2.28
N GLY A 40 8.11 29.36 1.19
CA GLY A 40 7.70 28.92 -0.14
C GLY A 40 7.48 27.41 -0.21
N PHE A 41 8.41 26.63 0.36
CA PHE A 41 8.31 25.18 0.40
C PHE A 41 7.10 24.70 1.21
N VAL A 42 6.87 25.29 2.40
CA VAL A 42 5.70 24.96 3.24
C VAL A 42 4.39 25.26 2.49
N ILE A 43 4.27 26.44 1.87
CA ILE A 43 3.07 26.80 1.09
C ILE A 43 2.84 25.83 -0.07
N LEU A 44 3.90 25.47 -0.82
CA LEU A 44 3.80 24.49 -1.91
C LEU A 44 3.38 23.11 -1.41
N ASN A 45 3.92 22.66 -0.27
CA ASN A 45 3.58 21.39 0.34
C ASN A 45 2.11 21.36 0.79
N TYR A 46 1.63 22.41 1.46
CA TYR A 46 0.22 22.56 1.83
C TYR A 46 -0.70 22.59 0.61
N ALA A 47 -0.34 23.34 -0.43
CA ALA A 47 -1.12 23.40 -1.66
C ALA A 47 -1.22 22.03 -2.35
N LEU A 48 -0.11 21.27 -2.36
CA LEU A 48 -0.04 19.93 -2.93
C LEU A 48 -0.97 18.94 -2.20
N TRP A 49 -0.93 18.90 -0.88
CA TRP A 49 -1.82 18.00 -0.11
C TRP A 49 -3.28 18.43 -0.17
N THR A 50 -3.53 19.74 -0.14
CA THR A 50 -4.89 20.30 -0.30
C THR A 50 -5.47 19.91 -1.66
N TYR A 51 -4.66 19.96 -2.72
CA TYR A 51 -5.07 19.50 -4.05
C TYR A 51 -5.47 18.02 -4.06
N TRP A 52 -4.68 17.13 -3.46
CA TRP A 52 -5.00 15.70 -3.40
C TRP A 52 -6.28 15.41 -2.61
N ILE A 53 -6.48 16.09 -1.48
CA ILE A 53 -7.71 16.00 -0.67
C ILE A 53 -8.90 16.49 -1.50
N TRP A 54 -8.75 17.62 -2.21
CA TRP A 54 -9.79 18.17 -3.06
C TRP A 54 -10.21 17.23 -4.19
N GLN A 55 -9.24 16.56 -4.83
CA GLN A 55 -9.50 15.56 -5.88
C GLN A 55 -10.35 14.39 -5.36
N GLY A 56 -10.07 13.89 -4.16
CA GLY A 56 -10.87 12.84 -3.52
C GLY A 56 -12.27 13.34 -3.16
N LEU A 57 -12.35 14.52 -2.58
CA LEU A 57 -13.61 15.12 -2.13
C LEU A 57 -14.57 15.40 -3.29
N GLN A 58 -14.08 16.01 -4.38
CA GLN A 58 -14.87 16.30 -5.58
C GLN A 58 -15.48 15.02 -6.19
N ARG A 59 -14.75 13.90 -6.10
CA ARG A 59 -15.20 12.61 -6.62
C ARG A 59 -16.26 11.98 -5.72
N CYS A 60 -16.09 12.04 -4.40
CA CYS A 60 -17.10 11.60 -3.43
C CYS A 60 -18.42 12.37 -3.57
N PHE A 61 -18.36 13.70 -3.72
CA PHE A 61 -19.56 14.52 -3.89
C PHE A 61 -20.29 14.24 -5.20
N ARG A 62 -19.56 13.95 -6.29
CA ARG A 62 -20.16 13.68 -7.59
C ARG A 62 -20.80 12.28 -7.66
N ASN A 63 -20.20 11.28 -7.01
CA ASN A 63 -20.71 9.91 -7.01
C ASN A 63 -20.37 9.16 -5.70
N PRO A 64 -21.29 9.13 -4.71
CA PRO A 64 -21.04 8.51 -3.39
C PRO A 64 -20.82 6.99 -3.45
N ASN A 65 -21.24 6.35 -4.54
CA ASN A 65 -21.08 4.90 -4.74
C ASN A 65 -19.77 4.50 -5.47
N THR A 66 -18.90 5.47 -5.76
CA THR A 66 -17.61 5.22 -6.43
C THR A 66 -16.45 5.25 -5.44
N THR A 67 -15.31 4.65 -5.83
CA THR A 67 -14.09 4.75 -5.03
C THR A 67 -13.65 6.22 -4.91
N ILE A 68 -13.11 6.57 -3.74
CA ILE A 68 -12.70 7.94 -3.39
C ILE A 68 -11.61 8.44 -4.36
N LEU A 69 -10.70 7.54 -4.74
CA LEU A 69 -9.65 7.82 -5.72
C LEU A 69 -9.79 6.90 -6.93
N SER A 70 -9.42 7.41 -8.11
CA SER A 70 -9.15 6.57 -9.27
C SER A 70 -7.81 5.85 -9.12
N LYS A 71 -7.62 4.75 -9.84
CA LYS A 71 -6.35 4.02 -9.92
C LYS A 71 -5.19 4.90 -10.40
N ARG A 72 -5.45 5.78 -11.37
CA ARG A 72 -4.44 6.72 -11.86
C ARG A 72 -4.06 7.75 -10.80
N GLN A 73 -5.05 8.30 -10.10
CA GLN A 73 -4.81 9.25 -9.02
C GLN A 73 -4.05 8.60 -7.88
N SER A 74 -4.29 7.33 -7.54
CA SER A 74 -3.50 6.66 -6.51
C SER A 74 -2.05 6.44 -6.91
N TYR A 75 -1.77 6.02 -8.15
CA TYR A 75 -0.39 5.88 -8.64
C TYR A 75 0.38 7.20 -8.57
N LEU A 76 -0.27 8.31 -8.95
CA LEU A 76 0.33 9.64 -8.89
C LEU A 76 0.48 10.14 -7.45
N LEU A 77 -0.51 9.90 -6.60
CA LEU A 77 -0.46 10.27 -5.17
C LEU A 77 0.71 9.58 -4.49
N ILE A 78 0.88 8.26 -4.69
CA ILE A 78 1.96 7.53 -4.03
C ILE A 78 3.32 7.93 -4.58
N ALA A 79 3.47 8.06 -5.90
CA ALA A 79 4.71 8.56 -6.49
C ALA A 79 5.08 9.96 -5.98
N CYS A 80 4.08 10.84 -5.84
CA CYS A 80 4.28 12.17 -5.30
C CYS A 80 4.71 12.15 -3.83
N PHE A 81 4.05 11.34 -3.01
CA PHE A 81 4.37 11.22 -1.59
C PHE A 81 5.76 10.63 -1.37
N GLU A 82 6.08 9.52 -2.05
CA GLU A 82 7.41 8.92 -2.02
C GLU A 82 8.48 9.96 -2.41
N GLY A 83 8.25 10.73 -3.48
CA GLY A 83 9.16 11.81 -3.89
C GLY A 83 9.34 12.89 -2.82
N VAL A 84 8.28 13.33 -2.14
CA VAL A 84 8.40 14.32 -1.06
C VAL A 84 9.21 13.76 0.11
N ILE A 85 8.91 12.54 0.57
CA ILE A 85 9.58 11.93 1.72
C ILE A 85 11.04 11.64 1.43
N LEU A 86 11.34 11.10 0.24
CA LEU A 86 12.72 10.83 -0.17
C LEU A 86 13.56 12.09 -0.16
N GLY A 87 12.99 13.23 -0.58
CA GLY A 87 13.69 14.50 -0.50
C GLY A 87 14.01 14.92 0.94
N CYS A 88 13.16 14.58 1.91
CA CYS A 88 13.45 14.81 3.33
C CYS A 88 14.50 13.83 3.88
N ALA A 89 14.57 12.61 3.33
CA ALA A 89 15.52 11.58 3.75
C ALA A 89 16.94 11.77 3.17
N LEU A 90 17.05 12.46 2.03
CA LEU A 90 18.31 12.79 1.38
C LEU A 90 18.85 14.14 1.88
N GLN A 91 19.65 14.09 2.94
CA GLN A 91 20.35 15.24 3.54
C GLN A 91 21.87 15.04 3.41
N GLU A 92 22.63 16.13 3.26
CA GLU A 92 24.10 16.12 3.26
C GLU A 92 24.64 15.94 4.70
N GLU A 93 24.90 14.70 5.11
CA GLU A 93 25.63 14.44 6.37
C GLU A 93 27.07 13.97 6.10
N ILE A 94 28.00 14.52 6.87
CA ILE A 94 29.47 14.38 6.72
C ILE A 94 29.95 12.95 7.07
N SER A 95 29.10 12.12 7.68
CA SER A 95 29.45 10.73 8.00
C SER A 95 28.21 9.83 8.06
N TYR A 96 27.78 9.33 6.90
CA TYR A 96 26.67 8.37 6.81
C TYR A 96 27.02 7.06 7.53
N SER A 97 26.48 6.88 8.75
CA SER A 97 26.55 5.61 9.46
C SER A 97 25.44 4.65 8.98
N SER A 98 25.65 3.34 9.10
CA SER A 98 24.62 2.33 8.80
C SER A 98 23.37 2.51 9.67
N HIS A 99 23.52 2.94 10.93
CA HIS A 99 22.41 3.24 11.84
C HIS A 99 21.52 4.38 11.32
N TRP A 100 22.12 5.48 10.87
CA TRP A 100 21.37 6.59 10.27
C TRP A 100 20.55 6.13 9.07
N ALA A 101 21.17 5.34 8.19
CA ALA A 101 20.51 4.84 6.99
C ALA A 101 19.35 3.87 7.31
N PHE A 102 19.48 3.09 8.39
CA PHE A 102 18.42 2.21 8.88
C PHE A 102 17.23 3.00 9.42
N GLU A 103 17.46 4.01 10.25
CA GLU A 103 16.38 4.88 10.76
C GLU A 103 15.59 5.55 9.63
N HIS A 104 16.29 6.06 8.62
CA HIS A 104 15.66 6.73 7.48
C HIS A 104 14.81 5.75 6.65
N LEU A 105 15.30 4.53 6.43
CA LEU A 105 14.55 3.47 5.76
C LEU A 105 13.32 3.03 6.57
N PHE A 106 13.45 2.96 7.91
CA PHE A 106 12.35 2.66 8.80
C PHE A 106 11.23 3.71 8.67
N TYR A 107 11.56 4.99 8.72
CA TYR A 107 10.57 6.06 8.59
C TYR A 107 9.91 6.08 7.21
N LEU A 108 10.70 5.94 6.14
CA LEU A 108 10.18 5.81 4.79
C LEU A 108 9.16 4.67 4.72
N THR A 109 9.53 3.48 5.20
CA THR A 109 8.65 2.31 5.22
C THR A 109 7.39 2.54 6.07
N ALA A 110 7.50 3.18 7.23
CA ALA A 110 6.38 3.47 8.12
C ALA A 110 5.36 4.42 7.46
N PHE A 111 5.81 5.49 6.84
CA PHE A 111 4.94 6.42 6.12
C PHE A 111 4.29 5.78 4.90
N SER A 112 5.06 5.01 4.10
CA SER A 112 4.51 4.26 2.96
C SER A 112 3.47 3.23 3.41
N THR A 113 3.65 2.61 4.58
CA THR A 113 2.69 1.67 5.18
C THR A 113 1.36 2.37 5.46
N ILE A 114 1.40 3.54 6.11
CA ILE A 114 0.20 4.33 6.42
C ILE A 114 -0.55 4.70 5.14
N LEU A 115 0.18 5.14 4.11
CA LEU A 115 -0.42 5.43 2.81
C LEU A 115 -1.03 4.21 2.14
N ILE A 116 -0.35 3.07 2.13
CA ILE A 116 -0.87 1.84 1.54
C ILE A 116 -2.16 1.41 2.25
N PHE A 117 -2.24 1.51 3.59
CA PHE A 117 -3.49 1.25 4.32
C PHE A 117 -4.60 2.25 3.95
N GLY A 118 -4.27 3.53 3.81
CA GLY A 118 -5.21 4.54 3.30
C GLY A 118 -5.70 4.21 1.88
N LEU A 119 -4.82 3.77 0.99
CA LEU A 119 -5.15 3.33 -0.36
C LEU A 119 -6.01 2.06 -0.37
N ILE A 120 -5.72 1.09 0.48
CA ILE A 120 -6.56 -0.10 0.66
C ILE A 120 -7.99 0.31 1.04
N ALA A 121 -8.15 1.26 1.95
CA ALA A 121 -9.46 1.76 2.35
C ALA A 121 -10.19 2.54 1.24
N THR A 122 -9.47 3.36 0.46
CA THR A 122 -10.06 4.28 -0.52
C THR A 122 -10.26 3.69 -1.92
N LEU A 123 -9.41 2.75 -2.35
CA LEU A 123 -9.45 2.13 -3.68
C LEU A 123 -10.26 0.83 -3.72
N SER A 124 -10.49 0.16 -2.59
CA SER A 124 -11.12 -1.15 -2.62
C SER A 124 -12.61 -1.04 -3.00
N PRO A 125 -13.02 -1.53 -4.19
CA PRO A 125 -14.38 -1.36 -4.65
C PRO A 125 -15.35 -2.22 -3.85
N SER A 126 -16.58 -1.73 -3.78
CA SER A 126 -17.68 -2.45 -3.15
C SER A 126 -18.01 -3.76 -3.90
N ARG A 127 -18.62 -4.72 -3.20
CA ARG A 127 -19.12 -5.98 -3.79
C ARG A 127 -19.99 -5.75 -5.03
N GLN A 128 -20.86 -4.74 -5.01
CA GLN A 128 -21.80 -4.47 -6.10
C GLN A 128 -21.05 -4.05 -7.38
N THR A 129 -20.08 -3.15 -7.24
CA THR A 129 -19.23 -2.69 -8.36
C THR A 129 -18.46 -3.85 -9.00
N LEU A 130 -17.94 -4.77 -8.19
CA LEU A 130 -17.23 -5.96 -8.67
C LEU A 130 -18.15 -6.97 -9.37
N LEU A 131 -19.36 -7.16 -8.87
CA LEU A 131 -20.37 -8.00 -9.49
C LEU A 131 -20.77 -7.47 -10.86
N ASP A 132 -21.00 -6.17 -10.97
CA ASP A 132 -21.33 -5.52 -12.23
C ASP A 132 -20.19 -5.68 -13.24
N TRP A 133 -18.95 -5.47 -12.81
CA TRP A 133 -17.79 -5.69 -13.67
C TRP A 133 -17.65 -7.16 -14.11
N ALA A 134 -17.87 -8.12 -13.20
CA ALA A 134 -17.85 -9.54 -13.53
C ALA A 134 -18.95 -9.92 -14.55
N ARG A 135 -20.12 -9.27 -14.47
CA ARG A 135 -21.21 -9.42 -15.46
C ARG A 135 -20.84 -8.86 -16.82
N PHE A 136 -20.41 -7.59 -16.87
CA PHE A 136 -20.00 -6.93 -18.13
C PHE A 136 -18.90 -7.71 -18.85
N ARG A 137 -17.96 -8.29 -18.09
CA ARG A 137 -16.93 -9.18 -18.63
C ARG A 137 -17.53 -10.40 -19.33
N ARG A 138 -18.48 -11.10 -18.71
CA ARG A 138 -19.05 -12.34 -19.26
C ARG A 138 -19.93 -12.07 -20.48
N GLU A 139 -20.68 -10.97 -20.46
CA GLU A 139 -21.52 -10.55 -21.57
C GLU A 139 -20.68 -10.18 -22.81
N ARG A 140 -19.50 -9.57 -22.61
CA ARG A 140 -18.51 -9.33 -23.68
C ARG A 140 -17.86 -10.60 -24.23
N VAL A 141 -17.64 -11.63 -23.41
CA VAL A 141 -17.11 -12.94 -23.87
C VAL A 141 -18.13 -13.72 -24.69
N SER A 142 -19.43 -13.46 -24.49
CA SER A 142 -20.52 -14.20 -25.12
C SER A 142 -20.92 -13.66 -26.50
N ASN A 143 -20.43 -12.48 -26.89
CA ASN A 143 -20.77 -11.84 -28.17
C ASN A 143 -19.54 -11.77 -29.11
N PRO A 144 -19.39 -12.71 -30.06
CA PRO A 144 -18.17 -12.85 -30.88
C PRO A 144 -18.00 -11.77 -31.96
N GLN A 145 -19.00 -10.92 -32.22
CA GLN A 145 -18.92 -9.89 -33.28
C GLN A 145 -18.17 -8.61 -32.86
N GLY A 146 -17.83 -8.45 -31.58
CA GLY A 146 -17.09 -7.29 -31.04
C GLY A 146 -15.58 -7.50 -30.87
N PHE A 147 -15.00 -8.52 -31.52
CA PHE A 147 -13.64 -9.04 -31.30
C PHE A 147 -12.48 -8.12 -31.72
N ARG A 148 -12.69 -6.80 -31.80
CA ARG A 148 -11.63 -5.84 -32.13
C ARG A 148 -11.08 -5.21 -30.84
N LYS A 149 -10.05 -5.86 -30.28
CA LYS A 149 -9.04 -5.29 -29.36
C LYS A 149 -9.44 -4.94 -27.92
N SER A 150 -10.11 -5.83 -27.18
CA SER A 150 -10.32 -5.65 -25.73
C SER A 150 -9.20 -6.28 -24.91
N THR A 151 -8.09 -5.56 -24.74
CA THR A 151 -6.94 -5.97 -23.94
C THR A 151 -7.33 -6.07 -22.45
N MET A 152 -7.28 -7.29 -21.89
CA MET A 152 -7.65 -7.60 -20.49
C MET A 152 -6.79 -6.85 -19.46
N VAL A 153 -5.53 -6.59 -19.79
CA VAL A 153 -4.54 -6.01 -18.88
C VAL A 153 -4.79 -4.50 -18.68
N PRO A 154 -5.03 -3.69 -19.72
CA PRO A 154 -5.44 -2.29 -19.56
C PRO A 154 -6.72 -2.08 -18.75
N ASP A 155 -7.75 -2.93 -18.87
CA ASP A 155 -8.96 -2.80 -18.04
C ASP A 155 -8.70 -3.12 -16.55
N LEU A 156 -7.70 -3.96 -16.25
CA LEU A 156 -7.33 -4.29 -14.88
C LEU A 156 -6.47 -3.18 -14.24
N ILE A 157 -5.57 -2.58 -15.03
CA ILE A 157 -4.68 -1.50 -14.63
C ILE A 157 -5.42 -0.15 -14.53
N TRP A 158 -6.30 0.14 -15.48
CA TRP A 158 -6.95 1.45 -15.63
C TRP A 158 -8.45 1.44 -15.33
N GLY A 159 -9.12 0.28 -15.40
CA GLY A 159 -10.57 0.19 -15.19
C GLY A 159 -10.94 0.43 -13.73
N GLU A 160 -11.83 1.39 -13.50
CA GLU A 160 -12.26 1.79 -12.16
C GLU A 160 -13.14 0.75 -11.45
N LYS A 161 -13.77 -0.15 -12.22
CA LYS A 161 -14.66 -1.21 -11.69
C LYS A 161 -13.95 -2.55 -11.48
N SER A 162 -12.69 -2.66 -11.89
CA SER A 162 -11.94 -3.92 -11.80
C SER A 162 -11.27 -4.07 -10.42
N PRO A 163 -10.98 -5.31 -9.96
CA PRO A 163 -10.47 -5.58 -8.61
C PRO A 163 -9.29 -4.68 -8.22
N ALA A 164 -9.27 -4.21 -6.96
CA ALA A 164 -8.25 -3.27 -6.50
C ALA A 164 -6.87 -3.92 -6.35
N VAL A 165 -6.78 -5.25 -6.23
CA VAL A 165 -5.51 -5.97 -5.99
C VAL A 165 -4.42 -5.61 -7.00
N VAL A 166 -4.75 -5.44 -8.28
CA VAL A 166 -3.75 -5.07 -9.30
C VAL A 166 -3.32 -3.61 -9.18
N ALA A 167 -4.25 -2.72 -8.83
CA ALA A 167 -3.90 -1.33 -8.55
C ALA A 167 -3.04 -1.22 -7.29
N MET A 168 -3.33 -2.02 -6.27
CA MET A 168 -2.49 -2.12 -5.07
C MET A 168 -1.10 -2.66 -5.39
N ALA A 169 -0.99 -3.68 -6.24
CA ALA A 169 0.32 -4.19 -6.68
C ALA A 169 1.16 -3.10 -7.35
N ILE A 170 0.57 -2.28 -8.23
CA ILE A 170 1.28 -1.16 -8.87
C ILE A 170 1.70 -0.11 -7.85
N ASN A 171 0.80 0.28 -6.93
CA ASN A 171 1.14 1.23 -5.86
C ASN A 171 2.28 0.70 -4.98
N ILE A 172 2.25 -0.58 -4.60
CA ILE A 172 3.31 -1.23 -3.81
C ILE A 172 4.63 -1.29 -4.59
N VAL A 173 4.61 -1.53 -5.90
CA VAL A 173 5.81 -1.47 -6.74
C VAL A 173 6.40 -0.06 -6.76
N ILE A 174 5.56 0.99 -6.85
CA ILE A 174 6.03 2.37 -6.80
C ILE A 174 6.74 2.66 -5.47
N VAL A 175 6.21 2.16 -4.35
CA VAL A 175 6.86 2.24 -3.02
C VAL A 175 8.14 1.40 -2.95
N ALA A 176 8.15 0.22 -3.57
CA ALA A 176 9.29 -0.68 -3.52
C ALA A 176 10.51 -0.12 -4.27
N ILE A 177 10.32 0.68 -5.34
CA ILE A 177 11.41 1.28 -6.11
C ILE A 177 12.39 2.05 -5.21
N PRO A 178 11.97 3.10 -4.48
CA PRO A 178 12.89 3.85 -3.64
C PRO A 178 13.47 3.04 -2.48
N LEU A 179 12.69 2.12 -1.90
CA LEU A 179 13.18 1.21 -0.86
C LEU A 179 14.31 0.32 -1.37
N VAL A 180 14.14 -0.31 -2.55
CA VAL A 180 15.18 -1.13 -3.18
C VAL A 180 16.40 -0.28 -3.55
N THR A 181 16.18 0.92 -4.11
CA THR A 181 17.28 1.84 -4.42
C THR A 181 18.09 2.18 -3.16
N TRP A 182 17.43 2.51 -2.05
CA TRP A 182 18.11 2.78 -0.77
C TRP A 182 18.85 1.55 -0.24
N SER A 183 18.23 0.37 -0.29
CA SER A 183 18.86 -0.89 0.16
C SER A 183 20.11 -1.25 -0.65
N LEU A 184 20.18 -0.89 -1.94
CA LEU A 184 21.32 -1.22 -2.81
C LEU A 184 22.43 -0.18 -2.74
N PHE A 185 22.08 1.10 -2.77
CA PHE A 185 23.01 2.22 -2.87
C PHE A 185 23.33 2.88 -1.53
N GLY A 186 22.61 2.52 -0.47
CA GLY A 186 22.86 3.00 0.88
C GLY A 186 24.19 2.53 1.47
N PRO A 187 24.64 3.17 2.58
CA PRO A 187 25.89 2.91 3.27
C PRO A 187 25.80 1.64 4.15
N PHE A 188 25.47 0.51 3.53
CA PHE A 188 25.31 -0.79 4.18
C PHE A 188 26.41 -1.75 3.74
N ASP A 189 26.80 -2.67 4.62
CA ASP A 189 27.70 -3.77 4.28
C ASP A 189 27.00 -4.81 3.39
N SER A 190 27.77 -5.72 2.75
CA SER A 190 27.21 -6.72 1.81
C SER A 190 26.11 -7.58 2.43
N ASP A 191 26.27 -7.94 3.70
CA ASP A 191 25.34 -8.79 4.43
C ASP A 191 24.08 -8.00 4.80
N GLU A 192 24.25 -6.77 5.29
CA GLU A 192 23.15 -5.84 5.59
C GLU A 192 22.32 -5.51 4.34
N LYS A 193 22.95 -5.29 3.17
CA LYS A 193 22.22 -5.06 1.91
C LYS A 193 21.29 -6.22 1.58
N THR A 194 21.75 -7.44 1.78
CA THR A 194 20.95 -8.65 1.54
C THR A 194 19.77 -8.71 2.52
N GLN A 195 20.00 -8.40 3.79
CA GLN A 195 18.95 -8.32 4.82
C GLN A 195 17.92 -7.24 4.50
N MET A 196 18.33 -6.06 4.04
CA MET A 196 17.43 -4.98 3.65
C MET A 196 16.57 -5.37 2.44
N LEU A 197 17.13 -6.11 1.46
CA LEU A 197 16.34 -6.64 0.34
C LEU A 197 15.27 -7.64 0.81
N PHE A 198 15.60 -8.51 1.76
CA PHE A 198 14.59 -9.37 2.39
C PHE A 198 13.52 -8.55 3.12
N CYS A 199 13.91 -7.48 3.82
CA CYS A 199 12.95 -6.57 4.48
C CYS A 199 11.95 -5.98 3.49
N VAL A 200 12.43 -5.48 2.34
CA VAL A 200 11.56 -4.96 1.28
C VAL A 200 10.69 -6.06 0.69
N ALA A 201 11.23 -7.27 0.48
CA ALA A 201 10.47 -8.39 -0.02
C ALA A 201 9.32 -8.80 0.93
N PHE A 202 9.60 -8.88 2.23
CA PHE A 202 8.61 -9.14 3.28
C PHE A 202 7.53 -8.05 3.36
N PHE A 203 7.95 -6.79 3.24
CA PHE A 203 7.02 -5.66 3.20
C PHE A 203 6.05 -5.77 2.02
N VAL A 204 6.58 -6.01 0.81
CA VAL A 204 5.78 -6.15 -0.42
C VAL A 204 4.81 -7.32 -0.31
N SER A 205 5.25 -8.50 0.17
CA SER A 205 4.39 -9.66 0.33
C SER A 205 3.29 -9.44 1.37
N LEU A 206 3.62 -8.88 2.54
CA LEU A 206 2.64 -8.59 3.60
C LEU A 206 1.59 -7.57 3.13
N MET A 207 2.01 -6.48 2.49
CA MET A 207 1.07 -5.48 1.97
C MET A 207 0.14 -6.06 0.89
N MET A 208 0.65 -6.94 0.04
CA MET A 208 -0.17 -7.68 -0.93
C MET A 208 -1.14 -8.67 -0.26
N ILE A 209 -0.73 -9.34 0.82
CA ILE A 209 -1.60 -10.20 1.63
C ILE A 209 -2.73 -9.36 2.24
N TYR A 210 -2.44 -8.21 2.85
CA TYR A 210 -3.47 -7.35 3.43
C TYR A 210 -4.43 -6.79 2.39
N ALA A 211 -3.91 -6.35 1.23
CA ALA A 211 -4.75 -5.90 0.12
C ALA A 211 -5.70 -7.01 -0.38
N THR A 212 -5.20 -8.25 -0.51
CA THR A 212 -6.02 -9.39 -0.96
C THR A 212 -7.05 -9.83 0.08
N ILE A 213 -6.69 -9.89 1.36
CA ILE A 213 -7.63 -10.16 2.46
C ILE A 213 -8.74 -9.12 2.48
N THR A 214 -8.40 -7.84 2.39
CA THR A 214 -9.39 -6.75 2.35
C THR A 214 -10.36 -6.93 1.20
N GLN A 215 -9.85 -7.20 0.00
CA GLN A 215 -10.67 -7.42 -1.19
C GLN A 215 -11.61 -8.63 -1.02
N ILE A 216 -11.13 -9.72 -0.42
CA ILE A 216 -11.95 -10.91 -0.12
C ILE A 216 -13.05 -10.58 0.90
N MET A 217 -12.72 -9.86 1.97
CA MET A 217 -13.68 -9.47 3.01
C MET A 217 -14.77 -8.54 2.45
N LEU A 218 -14.39 -7.60 1.58
CA LEU A 218 -15.35 -6.73 0.90
C LEU A 218 -16.26 -7.46 -0.10
N MET A 219 -15.90 -8.68 -0.51
CA MET A 219 -16.76 -9.53 -1.34
C MET A 219 -17.75 -10.39 -0.56
N MET A 220 -17.63 -10.44 0.77
CA MET A 220 -18.57 -11.18 1.62
C MET A 220 -20.00 -10.64 1.50
N ARG A 221 -20.98 -11.52 1.71
CA ARG A 221 -22.42 -11.20 1.62
C ARG A 221 -22.97 -10.42 2.83
N THR A 222 -22.11 -9.98 3.76
CA THR A 222 -22.52 -9.32 5.01
C THR A 222 -22.77 -7.83 4.81
N SER A 223 -23.72 -7.26 5.57
CA SER A 223 -24.05 -5.82 5.52
C SER A 223 -22.94 -4.94 6.10
N LYS A 224 -22.21 -5.43 7.11
CA LYS A 224 -21.10 -4.73 7.78
C LYS A 224 -19.71 -5.14 7.27
N ARG A 225 -19.59 -5.47 5.99
CA ARG A 225 -18.34 -5.96 5.37
C ARG A 225 -17.12 -5.05 5.57
N SER A 226 -17.32 -3.73 5.57
CA SER A 226 -16.24 -2.76 5.80
C SER A 226 -15.69 -2.87 7.22
N VAL A 227 -16.57 -3.00 8.22
CA VAL A 227 -16.20 -3.21 9.62
C VAL A 227 -15.43 -4.53 9.78
N TRP A 228 -15.89 -5.61 9.13
CA TRP A 228 -15.18 -6.89 9.14
C TRP A 228 -13.81 -6.81 8.47
N ALA A 229 -13.70 -6.11 7.34
CA ALA A 229 -12.43 -5.90 6.66
C ALA A 229 -11.45 -5.12 7.55
N THR A 230 -11.86 -3.97 8.07
CA THR A 230 -11.03 -3.15 8.97
C THR A 230 -10.65 -3.92 10.22
N GLY A 231 -11.60 -4.58 10.89
CA GLY A 231 -11.33 -5.39 12.08
C GLY A 231 -10.33 -6.52 11.82
N THR A 232 -10.44 -7.20 10.67
CA THR A 232 -9.51 -8.27 10.29
C THR A 232 -8.11 -7.74 10.02
N ILE A 233 -7.98 -6.60 9.33
CA ILE A 233 -6.67 -5.99 9.05
C ILE A 233 -6.03 -5.51 10.34
N VAL A 234 -6.77 -4.78 11.18
CA VAL A 234 -6.28 -4.29 12.48
C VAL A 234 -5.84 -5.45 13.36
N ALA A 235 -6.64 -6.52 13.43
CA ALA A 235 -6.27 -7.73 14.14
C ALA A 235 -5.02 -8.41 13.54
N ALA A 236 -4.95 -8.56 12.22
CA ALA A 236 -3.80 -9.17 11.55
C ALA A 236 -2.51 -8.35 11.68
N VAL A 237 -2.62 -7.04 11.91
CA VAL A 237 -1.49 -6.14 12.10
C VAL A 237 -1.01 -6.13 13.56
N LEU A 238 -1.94 -6.02 14.52
CA LEU A 238 -1.60 -5.79 15.92
C LEU A 238 -1.53 -7.08 16.75
N LEU A 239 -2.30 -8.12 16.42
CA LEU A 239 -2.32 -9.34 17.23
C LEU A 239 -0.98 -10.11 17.20
N PRO A 240 -0.34 -10.33 16.04
CA PRO A 240 0.92 -11.08 16.04
C PRO A 240 1.99 -10.47 16.95
N PRO A 241 2.36 -9.17 16.86
CA PRO A 241 3.38 -8.61 17.72
C PRO A 241 2.95 -8.53 19.20
N THR A 242 1.67 -8.26 19.48
CA THR A 242 1.18 -8.21 20.88
C THR A 242 1.21 -9.56 21.56
N ILE A 243 0.81 -10.63 20.87
CA ILE A 243 0.89 -12.00 21.39
C ILE A 243 2.34 -12.39 21.65
N LEU A 244 3.25 -12.13 20.70
CA LEU A 244 4.67 -12.44 20.86
C LEU A 244 5.29 -11.68 22.04
N GLY A 245 4.97 -10.38 22.18
CA GLY A 245 5.42 -9.55 23.29
C GLY A 245 4.89 -10.02 24.64
N VAL A 246 3.59 -10.34 24.75
CA VAL A 246 2.98 -10.86 25.98
C VAL A 246 3.54 -12.22 26.39
N LEU A 247 3.87 -13.07 25.40
CA LEU A 247 4.51 -14.36 25.64
C LEU A 247 6.00 -14.26 25.95
N GLY A 248 6.60 -13.06 25.91
CA GLY A 248 8.04 -12.86 26.14
C GLY A 248 8.92 -13.52 25.07
N ILE A 249 8.39 -13.72 23.85
CA ILE A 249 9.16 -14.32 22.75
C ILE A 249 10.07 -13.25 22.16
N ASP A 250 11.34 -13.31 22.54
CA ASP A 250 12.34 -12.35 22.12
C ASP A 250 12.76 -12.56 20.65
N PRO A 251 12.76 -11.51 19.80
CA PRO A 251 13.16 -11.59 18.39
C PRO A 251 14.63 -12.00 18.19
N TYR A 252 15.50 -11.77 19.17
CA TYR A 252 16.91 -12.18 19.08
C TYR A 252 17.12 -13.68 19.27
N HIS A 253 16.25 -14.33 20.06
CA HIS A 253 16.36 -15.75 20.38
C HIS A 253 15.43 -16.62 19.52
N ASN A 254 14.25 -16.10 19.18
CA ASN A 254 13.23 -16.81 18.43
C ASN A 254 12.75 -15.97 17.26
N THR A 255 13.51 -16.04 16.17
CA THR A 255 13.37 -15.11 15.05
C THR A 255 12.20 -15.45 14.11
N ILE A 256 11.84 -16.73 13.98
CA ILE A 256 10.84 -17.22 13.02
C ILE A 256 9.45 -16.56 13.21
N PRO A 257 8.86 -16.50 14.41
CA PRO A 257 7.52 -15.93 14.58
C PRO A 257 7.45 -14.45 14.22
N TRP A 258 8.54 -13.72 14.45
CA TRP A 258 8.65 -12.29 14.14
C TRP A 258 8.72 -12.02 12.64
N LEU A 259 9.30 -12.92 11.83
CA LEU A 259 9.32 -12.81 10.36
C LEU A 259 7.92 -12.89 9.72
N PHE A 260 6.93 -13.46 10.42
CA PHE A 260 5.53 -13.50 9.99
C PHE A 260 4.66 -12.40 10.62
N SER A 261 5.24 -11.60 11.53
CA SER A 261 4.58 -10.44 12.12
C SER A 261 4.60 -9.26 11.16
N THR A 262 3.82 -8.21 11.46
CA THR A 262 3.85 -6.95 10.70
C THR A 262 5.17 -6.21 10.83
N PHE A 263 5.99 -6.59 11.82
CA PHE A 263 7.28 -5.99 12.12
C PHE A 263 8.41 -7.01 11.92
N PRO A 264 8.64 -7.50 10.68
CA PRO A 264 9.68 -8.48 10.42
C PRO A 264 11.09 -7.92 10.65
N TRP A 265 11.27 -6.60 10.54
CA TRP A 265 12.56 -5.92 10.79
C TRP A 265 13.17 -6.22 12.15
N ALA A 266 12.34 -6.41 13.19
CA ALA A 266 12.82 -6.70 14.54
C ALA A 266 13.61 -8.02 14.62
N ALA A 267 13.38 -8.92 13.66
CA ALA A 267 13.99 -10.23 13.58
C ALA A 267 15.04 -10.35 12.46
N ILE A 268 15.16 -9.35 11.59
CA ILE A 268 15.99 -9.48 10.39
C ILE A 268 17.49 -9.47 10.73
N GLU A 269 17.92 -8.68 11.72
CA GLU A 269 19.32 -8.63 12.14
C GLU A 269 19.82 -9.97 12.70
N SER A 270 18.95 -10.72 13.37
CA SER A 270 19.28 -12.00 14.04
C SER A 270 18.95 -13.23 13.19
N ALA A 271 18.19 -13.10 12.10
CA ALA A 271 17.78 -14.23 11.28
C ALA A 271 18.91 -14.72 10.36
N ALA A 272 19.00 -16.04 10.21
CA ALA A 272 19.78 -16.62 9.13
C ALA A 272 19.06 -16.42 7.77
N ILE A 273 19.83 -16.18 6.71
CA ILE A 273 19.33 -15.97 5.33
C ILE A 273 18.42 -17.13 4.88
N ASN A 274 18.78 -18.37 5.19
CA ASN A 274 17.96 -19.54 4.85
C ASN A 274 16.57 -19.47 5.49
N THR A 275 16.49 -19.00 6.74
CA THR A 275 15.24 -18.84 7.47
C THR A 275 14.38 -17.73 6.86
N MET A 276 15.00 -16.60 6.49
CA MET A 276 14.32 -15.52 5.77
C MET A 276 13.76 -16.00 4.43
N PHE A 277 14.55 -16.75 3.66
CA PHE A 277 14.13 -17.28 2.38
C PHE A 277 12.93 -18.22 2.50
N MET A 278 12.97 -19.15 3.47
CA MET A 278 11.85 -20.07 3.72
C MET A 278 10.60 -19.34 4.21
N ALA A 279 10.75 -18.33 5.08
CA ALA A 279 9.64 -17.50 5.52
C ALA A 279 9.02 -16.71 4.36
N LEU A 280 9.84 -16.18 3.45
CA LEU A 280 9.37 -15.48 2.25
C LEU A 280 8.60 -16.42 1.32
N LEU A 281 9.11 -17.64 1.07
CA LEU A 281 8.40 -18.65 0.29
C LEU A 281 7.04 -19.00 0.92
N ALA A 282 6.98 -19.12 2.23
CA ALA A 282 5.73 -19.35 2.95
C ALA A 282 4.74 -18.19 2.73
N GLN A 283 5.18 -16.93 2.85
CA GLN A 283 4.31 -15.77 2.58
C GLN A 283 3.82 -15.72 1.13
N LEU A 284 4.69 -16.02 0.16
CA LEU A 284 4.30 -16.09 -1.26
C LEU A 284 3.29 -17.20 -1.53
N SER A 285 3.41 -18.34 -0.83
CA SER A 285 2.44 -19.43 -0.92
C SER A 285 1.06 -19.00 -0.42
N VAL A 286 1.00 -18.31 0.73
CA VAL A 286 -0.24 -17.75 1.30
C VAL A 286 -0.85 -16.74 0.33
N LEU A 287 -0.05 -15.82 -0.20
CA LEU A 287 -0.50 -14.83 -1.17
C LEU A 287 -1.08 -15.49 -2.42
N THR A 288 -0.46 -16.56 -2.91
CA THR A 288 -0.94 -17.32 -4.08
C THR A 288 -2.29 -17.96 -3.79
N LEU A 289 -2.43 -18.62 -2.63
CA LEU A 289 -3.69 -19.24 -2.20
C LEU A 289 -4.82 -18.22 -2.06
N LEU A 290 -4.55 -17.06 -1.45
CA LEU A 290 -5.53 -15.97 -1.32
C LEU A 290 -5.97 -15.42 -2.69
N ASN A 291 -5.03 -15.24 -3.62
CA ASN A 291 -5.36 -14.81 -4.98
C ASN A 291 -6.22 -15.84 -5.74
N LEU A 292 -5.95 -17.13 -5.56
CA LEU A 292 -6.79 -18.21 -6.12
C LEU A 292 -8.20 -18.18 -5.51
N GLN A 293 -8.31 -18.00 -4.20
CA GLN A 293 -9.59 -17.88 -3.51
C GLN A 293 -10.40 -16.67 -4.01
N LEU A 294 -9.76 -15.51 -4.17
CA LEU A 294 -10.41 -14.31 -4.72
C LEU A 294 -10.94 -14.57 -6.14
N ARG A 295 -10.14 -15.19 -7.01
CA ARG A 295 -10.57 -15.56 -8.37
C ARG A 295 -11.76 -16.51 -8.35
N ARG A 296 -11.75 -17.51 -7.46
CA ARG A 296 -12.86 -18.45 -7.28
C ARG A 296 -14.14 -17.73 -6.82
N GLN A 297 -14.05 -16.82 -5.85
CA GLN A 297 -15.20 -16.05 -5.39
C GLN A 297 -15.79 -15.18 -6.50
N LEU A 298 -14.95 -14.49 -7.28
CA LEU A 298 -15.39 -13.68 -8.43
C LEU A 298 -16.15 -14.52 -9.46
N ARG A 299 -15.66 -15.72 -9.77
CA ARG A 299 -16.30 -16.63 -10.71
C ARG A 299 -17.68 -17.09 -10.21
N ILE A 300 -17.77 -17.59 -8.98
CA ILE A 300 -19.03 -18.09 -8.39
C ILE A 300 -20.07 -16.96 -8.29
N ALA A 301 -19.63 -15.77 -7.92
CA ALA A 301 -20.50 -14.61 -7.78
C ALA A 301 -21.10 -14.17 -9.13
N GLY A 302 -20.31 -14.22 -10.21
CA GLY A 302 -20.79 -13.98 -11.57
C GLY A 302 -21.75 -15.08 -12.08
N GLU A 303 -21.53 -16.34 -11.72
CA GLU A 303 -22.41 -17.46 -12.10
C GLU A 303 -23.78 -17.38 -11.41
N SER A 304 -23.81 -17.08 -10.11
CA SER A 304 -25.04 -17.00 -9.33
C SER A 304 -25.97 -15.87 -9.80
N ALA A 305 -25.41 -14.70 -10.12
CA ALA A 305 -26.19 -13.57 -10.65
C ALA A 305 -26.79 -13.85 -12.04
N SER A 306 -26.05 -14.57 -12.89
CA SER A 306 -26.55 -14.96 -14.22
C SER A 306 -27.72 -15.95 -14.15
N LYS A 307 -27.68 -16.90 -13.21
CA LYS A 307 -28.77 -17.87 -13.00
C LYS A 307 -30.04 -17.17 -12.52
N ALA A 308 -29.93 -16.28 -11.54
CA ALA A 308 -31.06 -15.51 -11.03
C ALA A 308 -31.73 -14.64 -12.11
N LEU A 309 -30.95 -14.05 -13.03
CA LEU A 309 -31.50 -13.30 -14.17
C LEU A 309 -32.21 -14.19 -15.19
N LEU A 310 -31.66 -15.38 -15.48
CA LEU A 310 -32.29 -16.33 -16.41
C LEU A 310 -33.57 -16.94 -15.85
N GLU A 311 -33.63 -17.20 -14.55
CA GLU A 311 -34.84 -17.63 -13.85
C GLU A 311 -35.90 -16.53 -13.84
N GLY A 312 -35.53 -15.27 -13.53
CA GLY A 312 -36.44 -14.13 -13.59
C GLY A 312 -36.97 -13.81 -15.00
N ARG A 313 -36.21 -14.13 -16.06
CA ARG A 313 -36.67 -14.00 -17.45
C ARG A 313 -37.68 -15.08 -17.85
N ARG A 314 -37.60 -16.27 -17.24
CA ARG A 314 -38.55 -17.36 -17.50
C ARG A 314 -39.90 -17.17 -16.79
N SER A 315 -39.95 -16.36 -15.73
CA SER A 315 -41.17 -16.06 -14.97
C SER A 315 -42.00 -14.90 -15.52
N LEU A 316 -41.53 -14.20 -16.57
CA LEU A 316 -42.32 -13.20 -17.27
C LEU A 316 -43.20 -13.90 -18.32
N PRO A 317 -44.54 -13.74 -18.28
CA PRO A 317 -45.40 -14.30 -19.31
C PRO A 317 -45.05 -13.63 -20.64
N THR A 318 -44.77 -14.45 -21.65
CA THR A 318 -44.71 -14.03 -23.04
C THR A 318 -46.11 -13.58 -23.44
N GLY A 319 -46.37 -12.28 -23.37
CA GLY A 319 -47.52 -11.64 -24.02
C GLY A 319 -47.28 -11.51 -25.51
#